data_AF-A0A6V7KNQ8-F1
#
_entry.id   AF-A0A6V7KNQ8-F1
#
_cell.length_a   1.000
_cell.length_b   1.000
_cell.length_c   1.000
_cell.angle_alpha   90.00
_cell.angle_beta   90.00
_cell.angle_gamma   90.00
#
_symmetry.space_group_name_H-M   'P 1'
#
loop_
_entity.id
_entity.type
_entity.pdbx_description
1 polymer ?
#
loop_
_entity_poly.entity_id
_entity_poly.type
_entity_poly.pdbx_seq_one_letter_code
_entity_poly.pdbx_strand_id
1 'polypeptide(L)'
;MRMMRGVCVILILGLVLPIYGEYIPPGPRYNCPKDAIYIYPCVCERGSDKGLYVRCENTNLASLSLAFVNLANEAAPIEELTLYKCDI
;
A
#
# COMPACT_ATOMS: atom_id res chain seq x y z
N MET A 1 52.35 -3.29 -7.90
CA MET A 1 51.56 -2.28 -8.69
C MET A 1 50.21 -2.80 -9.23
N ARG A 2 49.99 -4.12 -9.42
CA ARG A 2 48.66 -4.66 -9.82
C ARG A 2 47.55 -4.52 -8.77
N MET A 3 47.88 -4.69 -7.49
CA MET A 3 46.92 -4.57 -6.37
C MET A 3 46.28 -3.17 -6.29
N MET A 4 47.09 -2.12 -6.48
CA MET A 4 46.67 -0.72 -6.38
C MET A 4 45.73 -0.29 -7.53
N ARG A 5 45.88 -0.90 -8.71
CA ARG A 5 44.96 -0.71 -9.84
C ARG A 5 43.58 -1.34 -9.57
N GLY A 6 43.54 -2.54 -9.00
CA GLY A 6 42.28 -3.21 -8.67
C GLY A 6 41.46 -2.44 -7.62
N VAL A 7 42.13 -1.93 -6.59
CA VAL A 7 41.49 -1.12 -5.53
C VAL A 7 40.90 0.18 -6.09
N CYS A 8 41.63 0.85 -7.00
CA CYS A 8 41.15 2.08 -7.64
C CYS A 8 39.88 1.83 -8.48
N VAL A 9 39.85 0.75 -9.25
CA VAL A 9 38.68 0.40 -10.09
C VAL A 9 37.44 0.12 -9.23
N ILE A 10 37.59 -0.59 -8.10
CA ILE A 10 36.49 -0.90 -7.18
C ILE A 10 35.96 0.38 -6.51
N LEU A 11 36.86 1.28 -6.10
CA LEU A 11 36.49 2.57 -5.52
C LEU A 11 35.70 3.43 -6.50
N ILE A 12 36.16 3.51 -7.76
CA ILE A 12 35.49 4.30 -8.79
C ILE A 12 34.09 3.73 -9.07
N LEU A 13 33.93 2.40 -9.16
CA LEU A 13 32.65 1.76 -9.44
C LEU A 13 31.60 1.99 -8.32
N GLY A 14 32.04 2.05 -7.05
CA GLY A 14 31.15 2.31 -5.91
C GLY A 14 30.62 3.75 -5.84
N LEU A 15 31.34 4.71 -6.41
CA LEU A 15 30.95 6.14 -6.42
C LEU A 15 29.94 6.49 -7.53
N VAL A 16 29.77 5.64 -8.55
CA VAL A 16 28.92 5.95 -9.72
C VAL A 16 27.51 5.35 -9.62
N LEU A 17 27.12 4.72 -8.50
CA LEU A 17 25.76 4.20 -8.37
C LEU A 17 24.79 5.38 -8.19
N PRO A 18 23.93 5.68 -9.17
CA PRO A 18 22.91 6.70 -9.01
C PRO A 18 21.91 6.24 -7.95
N ILE A 19 21.79 7.02 -6.87
CA ILE A 19 20.64 6.96 -5.98
C ILE A 19 19.45 7.59 -6.70
N TYR A 20 18.61 6.74 -7.31
CA TYR A 20 17.33 7.16 -7.86
C TYR A 20 16.39 7.50 -6.70
N GLY A 21 16.06 8.78 -6.55
CA GLY A 21 14.98 9.24 -5.68
C GLY A 21 13.80 9.67 -6.55
N GLU A 22 12.68 8.98 -6.42
CA GLU A 22 11.43 9.39 -7.07
C GLU A 22 10.66 10.32 -6.12
N TYR A 23 10.09 11.40 -6.65
CA TYR A 23 9.26 12.31 -5.87
C TYR A 23 7.92 11.61 -5.56
N ILE A 24 7.66 11.37 -4.28
CA ILE A 24 6.38 10.85 -3.81
C ILE A 24 5.49 12.07 -3.53
N PRO A 25 4.36 12.23 -4.24
CA PRO A 25 3.44 13.35 -4.02
C PRO A 25 2.96 13.38 -2.56
N PRO A 26 2.51 14.54 -2.05
CA PRO A 26 2.03 14.63 -0.68
C PRO A 26 0.81 13.73 -0.48
N GLY A 27 0.94 12.76 0.42
CA GLY A 27 -0.12 11.81 0.77
C GLY A 27 0.35 10.35 0.69
N PRO A 28 -0.45 9.41 1.20
CA PRO A 28 -0.12 8.00 1.11
C PRO A 28 -0.26 7.51 -0.33
N ARG A 29 0.54 6.50 -0.69
CA ARG A 29 0.41 5.79 -1.97
C ARG A 29 -1.01 5.28 -2.22
N TYR A 30 -1.69 4.79 -1.17
CA TYR A 30 -3.06 4.31 -1.23
C TYR A 30 -3.97 5.21 -0.40
N ASN A 31 -4.93 5.85 -1.06
CA ASN A 31 -5.88 6.76 -0.43
C ASN A 31 -7.23 6.07 -0.22
N CYS A 32 -7.95 6.49 0.82
CA CYS A 32 -9.32 6.03 1.03
C CYS A 32 -10.24 6.51 -0.12
N PRO A 33 -11.26 5.72 -0.50
CA PRO A 33 -12.25 6.15 -1.46
C PRO A 33 -12.98 7.39 -0.95
N LYS A 34 -13.28 8.33 -1.85
CA LYS A 34 -13.98 9.58 -1.50
C LYS A 34 -15.41 9.30 -1.03
N ASP A 35 -16.04 8.32 -1.64
CA ASP A 35 -17.42 7.93 -1.36
C ASP A 35 -17.43 6.60 -0.59
N ALA A 36 -17.73 6.65 0.70
CA ALA A 36 -17.79 5.46 1.56
C ALA A 36 -18.81 4.41 1.09
N ILE A 37 -19.79 4.81 0.26
CA ILE A 37 -20.79 3.92 -0.34
C ILE A 37 -20.12 2.84 -1.21
N TYR A 38 -18.96 3.11 -1.82
CA TYR A 38 -18.24 2.15 -2.66
C TYR A 38 -17.79 0.90 -1.90
N ILE A 39 -17.55 1.01 -0.60
CA ILE A 39 -17.06 -0.09 0.23
C ILE A 39 -18.05 -0.46 1.34
N TYR A 40 -19.31 -0.05 1.23
CA TYR A 40 -20.35 -0.38 2.20
C TYR A 40 -20.44 -1.90 2.39
N PRO A 41 -20.48 -2.42 3.65
CA PRO A 41 -20.75 -1.74 4.92
C PRO A 41 -19.49 -1.28 5.68
N CYS A 42 -18.35 -1.19 5.01
CA CYS A 42 -17.08 -0.81 5.61
C CYS A 42 -16.82 0.69 5.55
N VAL A 43 -15.94 1.15 6.44
CA VAL A 43 -15.37 2.49 6.49
C VAL A 43 -13.85 2.39 6.42
N CYS A 44 -13.24 3.27 5.63
CA CYS A 44 -11.79 3.40 5.55
C CYS A 44 -11.32 4.37 6.64
N GLU A 45 -10.56 3.88 7.60
CA GLU A 45 -10.06 4.68 8.72
C GLU A 45 -8.86 5.54 8.30
N ARG A 46 -7.96 4.97 7.49
CA ARG A 46 -6.80 5.67 6.94
C ARG A 46 -6.19 4.97 5.74
N GLY A 47 -5.57 5.77 4.88
CA GLY A 47 -4.65 5.31 3.84
C GLY A 47 -3.21 5.21 4.33
N SER A 48 -2.40 4.39 3.68
CA SER A 48 -0.99 4.13 3.99
C SER A 48 -0.22 3.84 2.69
N ASP A 49 1.10 3.82 2.76
CA ASP A 49 1.94 3.48 1.61
C ASP A 49 1.90 1.99 1.25
N LYS A 50 1.42 1.15 2.17
CA LYS A 50 1.30 -0.30 1.98
C LYS A 50 -0.14 -0.75 1.70
N GLY A 51 -1.14 0.02 2.11
CA GLY A 51 -2.55 -0.30 1.86
C GLY A 51 -3.52 0.53 2.69
N LEU A 52 -4.74 0.03 2.84
CA LEU A 52 -5.83 0.69 3.56
C LEU A 52 -6.13 0.01 4.89
N TYR A 53 -6.52 0.81 5.87
CA TYR A 53 -7.05 0.34 7.15
C TYR A 53 -8.56 0.44 7.08
N VAL A 54 -9.21 -0.72 7.05
CA VAL A 54 -10.64 -0.83 6.78
C VAL A 54 -11.32 -1.47 7.99
N ARG A 55 -12.40 -0.83 8.45
CA ARG A 55 -13.25 -1.36 9.51
C ARG A 55 -14.65 -1.61 8.97
N CYS A 56 -15.18 -2.78 9.22
CA CYS A 56 -16.53 -3.15 8.79
C CYS A 56 -17.38 -3.52 10.00
N GLU A 57 -18.64 -3.08 10.02
CA GLU A 57 -19.58 -3.39 11.11
C GLU A 57 -20.88 -4.00 10.60
N ASN A 58 -21.45 -4.95 11.36
CA ASN A 58 -22.72 -5.62 11.04
C ASN A 58 -22.72 -6.19 9.61
N THR A 59 -21.62 -6.84 9.24
CA THR A 59 -21.41 -7.38 7.89
C THR A 59 -21.73 -8.87 7.82
N ASN A 60 -22.04 -9.34 6.61
CA ASN A 60 -22.11 -10.77 6.27
C ASN A 60 -21.14 -11.10 5.12
N LEU A 61 -20.96 -12.39 4.85
CA LEU A 61 -20.02 -12.88 3.82
C LEU A 61 -20.28 -12.29 2.42
N ALA A 62 -21.55 -12.09 2.04
CA ALA A 62 -21.93 -11.57 0.73
C ALA A 62 -21.67 -10.06 0.58
N SER A 63 -21.97 -9.28 1.62
CA SER A 63 -21.70 -7.83 1.64
C SER A 63 -20.19 -7.53 1.66
N LEU A 64 -19.43 -8.33 2.41
CA LEU A 64 -17.98 -8.19 2.54
C LEU A 64 -17.26 -8.59 1.24
N SER A 65 -17.73 -9.62 0.54
CA SER A 65 -17.16 -9.98 -0.77
C SER A 65 -17.36 -8.89 -1.81
N LEU A 66 -18.51 -8.21 -1.81
CA LEU A 66 -18.76 -7.07 -2.69
C LEU A 66 -17.81 -5.90 -2.41
N ALA A 67 -17.64 -5.54 -1.14
CA ALA A 67 -16.72 -4.47 -0.74
C ALA A 67 -15.27 -4.76 -1.18
N PHE A 68 -14.82 -6.02 -1.07
CA PHE A 68 -13.47 -6.41 -1.50
C PHE A 68 -13.28 -6.40 -3.01
N VAL A 69 -14.32 -6.75 -3.78
CA VAL A 69 -14.27 -6.61 -5.25
C VAL A 69 -14.10 -5.15 -5.63
N ASN A 70 -14.80 -4.23 -4.97
CA ASN A 70 -14.68 -2.80 -5.24
C ASN A 70 -13.29 -2.26 -4.89
N LEU A 71 -12.72 -2.65 -3.74
CA LEU A 71 -11.35 -2.31 -3.36
C LEU A 71 -10.31 -2.88 -4.33
N ALA A 72 -10.52 -4.12 -4.82
CA ALA A 72 -9.65 -4.73 -5.81
C ALA A 72 -9.70 -4.00 -7.16
N ASN A 73 -10.88 -3.51 -7.57
CA ASN A 73 -11.03 -2.71 -8.79
C ASN A 73 -10.31 -1.35 -8.71
N GLU A 74 -10.18 -0.78 -7.51
CA GLU A 74 -9.40 0.44 -7.27
C GLU A 74 -7.90 0.16 -7.05
N ALA A 75 -7.46 -1.08 -7.19
CA ALA A 75 -6.09 -1.52 -6.92
C ALA A 75 -5.59 -1.10 -5.52
N ALA A 76 -6.49 -1.05 -4.54
CA ALA A 76 -6.23 -0.63 -3.18
C ALA A 76 -6.10 -1.87 -2.26
N PRO A 77 -4.88 -2.30 -1.90
CA PRO A 77 -4.68 -3.42 -1.00
C PRO A 77 -5.13 -3.05 0.42
N ILE A 78 -5.68 -4.02 1.15
CA ILE A 78 -6.01 -3.87 2.58
C ILE A 78 -4.75 -4.20 3.40
N GLU A 79 -4.28 -3.24 4.19
CA GLU A 79 -3.19 -3.45 5.15
C GLU A 79 -3.73 -4.05 6.45
N GLU A 80 -4.90 -3.58 6.91
CA GLU A 80 -5.55 -4.08 8.11
C GLU A 80 -7.08 -4.11 7.92
N LEU A 81 -7.69 -5.22 8.33
CA LEU A 81 -9.13 -5.41 8.31
C LEU A 81 -9.64 -5.66 9.74
N THR A 82 -10.48 -4.74 10.23
CA THR A 82 -11.17 -4.89 11.52
C THR A 82 -12.63 -5.21 11.28
N LEU A 83 -13.09 -6.37 11.77
CA LEU A 83 -14.49 -6.80 11.67
C LEU A 83 -15.16 -6.70 13.04
N TYR A 84 -16.27 -5.98 13.11
CA TYR A 84 -17.05 -5.84 14.34
C TYR A 84 -18.49 -6.32 14.12
N LYS A 85 -18.93 -7.31 14.89
CA LYS A 85 -20.25 -7.98 14.75
C LYS A 85 -20.46 -8.51 13.32
N CYS A 86 -20.01 -9.74 13.09
CA CYS A 86 -20.15 -10.42 11.81
C CYS A 86 -21.16 -11.56 11.94
N ASP A 87 -22.15 -11.62 11.06
CA ASP A 87 -23.10 -12.73 10.96
C ASP A 87 -22.61 -13.70 9.86
N ILE A 88 -22.15 -14.88 10.29
CA ILE A 88 -21.56 -15.94 9.43
C ILE A 88 -22.50 -17.13 9.36
#